data_AF-A0A1T3NLK4-F1
#
_entry.id   AF-A0A1T3NLK4-F1
#
_cell.length_a   1.000
_cell.length_b   1.000
_cell.length_c   1.000
_cell.angle_alpha   90.00
_cell.angle_beta   90.00
_cell.angle_gamma   90.00
#
_symmetry.space_group_name_H-M   'P 1'
#
loop_
_entity.id
_entity.type
_entity.pdbx_description
1 polymer ?
#
loop_
_entity_poly.entity_id
_entity_poly.type
_entity_poly.pdbx_seq_one_letter_code
_entity_poly.pdbx_strand_id
1 'polypeptide(L)'
;MPPTKEHLQAVFESLLKAMVNQRIKTWSEETGATKALTVRLGEVPAERRRLWIDQIKAVIKALPGGLGALVAQLGDSVGVAIKAAEQVKYAQLTDADVHPAANDQVKITLEAFLYATPIVVALDHALDGFTKEIDQYLLRAVEVETWLAARKQWCTNSRTELEVLVVEVDDLLAQVDALALTPFLTAWTAPVVKFRKAAGVVLGTPLATVWADADAALCTNFTLPAAQQRSAIEAVVGGAGSAAQQARMQLYGSVIHLDADTLRRLQPLGAAAPPLKTACTAMTQFYGTPWIICLGTIDSAAGLTRVLTHAANKDVVKALRNAAAKGSTVPQLSKAFDLMLSIPHWEDACIALNSLDAPEIACPDGVVAMSWVKIGSSWVPRAFSMQTAGLETDMACLKHMRQETGVKPSSAKLTLYFAELVAACREAVKRWNAAGQPAKFECAGINLGVGTWTIHVRWSFGSPQVFHVDSGYEQSAWVKHAN
;
A
#
# COMPACT_ATOMS: atom_id res chain seq x y z
N MET A 1 -62.71 29.53 -54.12
CA MET A 1 -61.52 29.66 -54.99
C MET A 1 -60.45 28.72 -54.47
N PRO A 2 -59.59 28.14 -55.34
CA PRO A 2 -58.45 27.37 -54.87
C PRO A 2 -57.52 28.24 -54.02
N PRO A 3 -56.76 27.67 -53.07
CA PRO A 3 -55.96 28.45 -52.15
C PRO A 3 -54.82 29.20 -52.84
N THR A 4 -54.47 30.38 -52.34
CA THR A 4 -53.25 31.08 -52.81
C THR A 4 -52.00 30.40 -52.27
N LYS A 5 -50.88 30.53 -53.01
CA LYS A 5 -49.58 30.00 -52.58
C LYS A 5 -49.10 30.64 -51.27
N GLU A 6 -49.36 31.93 -51.07
CA GLU A 6 -49.01 32.66 -49.86
C GLU A 6 -49.79 32.16 -48.64
N HIS A 7 -51.10 31.90 -48.79
CA HIS A 7 -51.91 31.30 -47.73
C HIS A 7 -51.45 29.89 -47.38
N LEU A 8 -51.17 29.04 -48.38
CA LEU A 8 -50.64 27.69 -48.16
C LEU A 8 -49.28 27.72 -47.47
N GLN A 9 -48.40 28.65 -47.86
CA GLN A 9 -47.09 28.82 -47.25
C GLN A 9 -47.20 29.18 -45.76
N ALA A 10 -48.01 30.17 -45.41
CA ALA A 10 -48.22 30.57 -44.02
C ALA A 10 -48.79 29.43 -43.16
N VAL A 11 -49.75 28.66 -43.71
CA VAL A 11 -50.40 27.57 -42.99
C VAL A 11 -49.48 26.36 -42.83
N PHE A 12 -48.80 25.92 -43.89
CA PHE A 12 -47.83 24.82 -43.79
C PHE A 12 -46.67 25.17 -42.88
N GLU A 13 -46.17 26.41 -42.90
CA GLU A 13 -45.12 26.85 -41.98
C GLU A 13 -45.58 26.76 -40.52
N SER A 14 -46.79 27.23 -40.21
CA SER A 14 -47.38 27.16 -38.87
C SER A 14 -47.59 25.72 -38.40
N LEU A 15 -48.22 24.88 -39.23
CA LEU A 15 -48.48 23.47 -38.93
C LEU A 15 -47.17 22.68 -38.76
N LEU A 16 -46.17 22.95 -39.59
CA LEU A 16 -44.87 22.28 -39.50
C LEU A 16 -44.14 22.65 -38.21
N LYS A 17 -44.15 23.92 -37.80
CA LYS A 17 -43.63 24.36 -36.48
C LYS A 17 -44.36 23.66 -35.34
N ALA A 18 -45.70 23.61 -35.39
CA ALA A 18 -46.50 22.95 -34.37
C ALA A 18 -46.20 21.45 -34.27
N MET A 19 -46.07 20.77 -35.41
CA MET A 19 -45.74 19.35 -35.48
C MET A 19 -44.33 19.06 -34.96
N VAL A 20 -43.33 19.86 -35.34
CA VAL A 20 -41.95 19.75 -34.82
C VAL A 20 -41.95 19.92 -33.31
N ASN A 21 -42.58 20.97 -32.79
CA ASN A 21 -42.67 21.22 -31.34
C ASN A 21 -43.37 20.07 -30.61
N GLN A 22 -44.47 19.55 -31.17
CA GLN A 22 -45.21 18.45 -30.57
C GLN A 22 -44.37 17.16 -30.54
N ARG A 23 -43.64 16.84 -31.61
CA ARG A 23 -42.75 15.67 -31.66
C ARG A 23 -41.63 15.75 -30.62
N ILE A 24 -40.97 16.91 -30.51
CA ILE A 24 -39.93 17.14 -29.49
C ILE A 24 -40.50 16.95 -28.09
N LYS A 25 -41.69 17.52 -27.83
CA LYS A 25 -42.38 17.40 -26.55
C LYS A 25 -42.69 15.94 -26.23
N THR A 26 -43.35 15.23 -27.15
CA THR A 26 -43.69 13.81 -26.97
C THR A 26 -42.44 12.97 -26.70
N TRP A 27 -41.38 13.14 -27.50
CA TRP A 27 -40.11 12.44 -27.29
C TRP A 27 -39.50 12.73 -25.91
N SER A 28 -39.50 14.00 -25.49
CA SER A 28 -38.95 14.40 -24.19
C SER A 28 -39.74 13.82 -23.02
N GLU A 29 -41.07 13.80 -23.12
CA GLU A 29 -41.96 13.22 -22.11
C GLU A 29 -41.80 11.70 -22.01
N GLU A 30 -41.70 11.00 -23.15
CA GLU A 30 -41.50 9.55 -23.20
C GLU A 30 -40.12 9.14 -22.69
N THR A 31 -39.06 9.80 -23.17
CA THR A 31 -37.67 9.49 -22.81
C THR A 31 -37.35 9.93 -21.38
N GLY A 32 -37.91 11.06 -20.94
CA GLY A 32 -37.74 11.61 -19.59
C GLY A 32 -38.67 11.00 -18.55
N ALA A 33 -39.54 10.07 -18.92
CA ALA A 33 -40.49 9.44 -18.02
C ALA A 33 -39.77 8.75 -16.85
N THR A 34 -40.00 9.24 -15.62
CA THR A 34 -39.34 8.73 -14.40
C THR A 34 -39.47 7.21 -14.29
N LYS A 35 -40.67 6.68 -14.55
CA LYS A 35 -40.94 5.24 -14.43
C LYS A 35 -40.10 4.42 -15.42
N ALA A 36 -39.94 4.90 -16.65
CA ALA A 36 -39.12 4.24 -17.66
C ALA A 36 -37.64 4.26 -17.28
N LEU A 37 -37.10 5.44 -16.92
CA LEU A 37 -35.71 5.58 -16.47
C LEU A 37 -35.42 4.74 -15.22
N THR A 38 -36.35 4.69 -14.26
CA THR A 38 -36.23 3.86 -13.05
C THR A 38 -36.11 2.37 -13.36
N VAL A 39 -36.87 1.88 -14.35
CA VAL A 39 -36.79 0.48 -14.79
C VAL A 39 -35.45 0.20 -15.48
N ARG A 40 -35.02 1.12 -16.36
CA ARG A 40 -33.75 0.98 -17.11
C ARG A 40 -32.52 1.06 -16.23
N LEU A 41 -32.58 1.81 -15.14
CA LEU A 41 -31.55 1.88 -14.10
C LEU A 41 -31.78 0.86 -12.97
N GLY A 42 -32.48 -0.24 -13.25
CA GLY A 42 -32.85 -1.27 -12.27
C GLY A 42 -31.67 -1.85 -11.49
N GLU A 43 -30.50 -1.92 -12.12
CA GLU A 43 -29.25 -2.43 -11.56
C GLU A 43 -28.52 -1.41 -10.67
N VAL A 44 -28.88 -0.12 -10.75
CA VAL A 44 -28.32 0.93 -9.91
C VAL A 44 -29.09 0.98 -8.57
N PRO A 45 -28.40 1.03 -7.41
CA PRO A 45 -29.04 1.13 -6.10
C PRO A 45 -30.04 2.29 -6.02
N ALA A 46 -31.13 2.14 -5.25
CA ALA A 46 -32.26 3.05 -5.30
C ALA A 46 -31.89 4.51 -4.97
N GLU A 47 -31.04 4.69 -3.96
CA GLU A 47 -30.51 5.98 -3.52
C GLU A 47 -29.64 6.66 -4.59
N ARG A 48 -28.89 5.87 -5.38
CA ARG A 48 -28.04 6.34 -6.47
C ARG A 48 -28.84 6.61 -7.74
N ARG A 49 -29.86 5.78 -7.99
CA ARG A 49 -30.73 5.84 -9.16
C ARG A 49 -31.40 7.20 -9.30
N ARG A 50 -31.83 7.78 -8.18
CA ARG A 50 -32.43 9.12 -8.18
C ARG A 50 -31.50 10.19 -8.76
N LEU A 51 -30.23 10.19 -8.36
CA LEU A 51 -29.23 11.15 -8.86
C LEU A 51 -29.03 11.00 -10.37
N TRP A 52 -28.90 9.77 -10.87
CA TRP A 52 -28.78 9.50 -12.30
C TRP A 52 -30.02 9.94 -13.09
N ILE A 53 -31.23 9.66 -12.59
CA ILE A 53 -32.47 10.12 -13.22
C ILE A 53 -32.51 11.65 -13.31
N ASP A 54 -32.17 12.34 -12.22
CA ASP A 54 -32.21 13.80 -12.17
C ASP A 54 -31.23 14.42 -13.18
N GLN A 55 -30.02 13.86 -13.29
CA GLN A 55 -29.02 14.29 -14.28
C GLN A 55 -29.42 13.98 -15.73
N ILE A 56 -29.93 12.78 -16.00
CA ILE A 56 -30.42 12.39 -17.35
C ILE A 56 -31.55 13.31 -17.79
N LYS A 57 -32.49 13.63 -16.89
CA LYS A 57 -33.58 14.57 -17.19
C LYS A 57 -33.05 15.97 -17.49
N ALA A 58 -32.02 16.44 -16.79
CA ALA A 58 -31.38 17.71 -17.08
C ALA A 58 -30.78 17.73 -18.49
N VAL A 59 -30.12 16.63 -18.91
CA VAL A 59 -29.62 16.46 -20.28
C VAL A 59 -30.78 16.46 -21.30
N ILE A 60 -31.82 15.65 -21.09
CA ILE A 60 -33.01 15.61 -21.97
C ILE A 60 -33.63 17.00 -22.15
N LYS A 61 -33.71 17.80 -21.08
CA LYS A 61 -34.24 19.16 -21.14
C LYS A 61 -33.35 20.12 -21.95
N ALA A 62 -32.05 19.89 -21.99
CA ALA A 62 -31.09 20.73 -22.71
C ALA A 62 -30.98 20.39 -24.20
N LEU A 63 -31.14 19.11 -24.57
CA LEU A 63 -30.96 18.61 -25.94
C LEU A 63 -31.81 19.32 -27.03
N PRO A 64 -33.09 19.68 -26.79
CA PRO A 64 -33.88 20.44 -27.77
C PRO A 64 -33.26 21.77 -28.19
N GLY A 65 -32.44 22.41 -27.34
CA GLY A 65 -31.70 23.62 -27.69
C GLY A 65 -30.69 23.42 -28.83
N GLY A 66 -30.25 22.17 -29.06
CA GLY A 66 -29.35 21.79 -30.16
C GLY A 66 -30.02 21.68 -31.53
N LEU A 67 -31.36 21.73 -31.60
CA LEU A 67 -32.11 21.60 -32.85
C LEU A 67 -32.15 22.89 -33.70
N GLY A 68 -31.46 23.95 -33.27
CA GLY A 68 -31.42 25.24 -33.99
C GLY A 68 -30.96 25.14 -35.45
N ALA A 69 -30.15 24.14 -35.79
CA ALA A 69 -29.73 23.87 -37.17
C ALA A 69 -30.89 23.45 -38.10
N LEU A 70 -31.96 22.87 -37.55
CA LEU A 70 -33.15 22.48 -38.33
C LEU A 70 -33.98 23.68 -38.81
N VAL A 71 -33.80 24.86 -38.19
CA VAL A 71 -34.52 26.09 -38.58
C VAL A 71 -34.22 26.49 -40.02
N ALA A 72 -33.00 26.22 -40.51
CA ALA A 72 -32.62 26.50 -41.90
C ALA A 72 -33.40 25.65 -42.93
N GLN A 73 -33.90 24.48 -42.53
CA GLN A 73 -34.63 23.56 -43.42
C GLN A 73 -36.13 23.82 -43.49
N LEU A 74 -36.64 24.75 -42.67
CA LEU A 74 -38.07 25.03 -42.57
C LEU A 74 -38.64 25.59 -43.87
N GLY A 75 -37.97 26.58 -44.47
CA GLY A 75 -38.42 27.21 -45.72
C GLY A 75 -38.46 26.22 -46.90
N ASP A 76 -37.41 25.43 -47.04
CA ASP A 76 -37.31 24.40 -48.09
C ASP A 76 -38.39 23.31 -47.91
N SER A 77 -38.64 22.90 -46.67
CA SER A 77 -39.65 21.89 -46.34
C SER A 77 -41.07 22.37 -46.61
N VAL A 78 -41.36 23.64 -46.36
CA VAL A 78 -42.65 24.26 -46.74
C VAL A 78 -42.80 24.29 -48.26
N GLY A 79 -41.74 24.63 -49.00
CA GLY A 79 -41.74 24.58 -50.47
C GLY A 79 -42.00 23.18 -51.04
N VAL A 80 -41.45 22.14 -50.41
CA VAL A 80 -41.70 20.73 -50.78
C VAL A 80 -43.16 20.33 -50.50
N ALA A 81 -43.70 20.70 -49.34
CA ALA A 81 -45.10 20.42 -48.99
C ALA A 81 -46.08 21.09 -49.96
N ILE A 82 -45.82 22.35 -50.36
CA ILE A 82 -46.63 23.07 -51.34
C ILE A 82 -46.61 22.34 -52.69
N LYS A 83 -45.43 21.95 -53.20
CA LYS A 83 -45.32 21.22 -54.47
C LYS A 83 -46.08 19.88 -54.43
N ALA A 84 -46.00 19.16 -53.31
CA ALA A 84 -46.75 17.93 -53.12
C ALA A 84 -48.26 18.17 -53.12
N ALA A 85 -48.74 19.22 -52.44
CA ALA A 85 -50.15 19.61 -52.44
C ALA A 85 -50.65 20.02 -53.83
N GLU A 86 -49.82 20.71 -54.63
CA GLU A 86 -50.10 21.11 -56.01
C GLU A 86 -50.23 19.89 -56.94
N GLN A 87 -49.37 18.87 -56.78
CA GLN A 87 -49.37 17.65 -57.60
C GLN A 87 -50.62 16.79 -57.39
N VAL A 88 -51.24 16.86 -56.21
CA VAL A 88 -52.51 16.16 -55.89
C VAL A 88 -53.74 17.02 -56.23
N LYS A 89 -53.55 18.21 -56.83
CA LYS A 89 -54.59 19.17 -57.25
C LYS A 89 -55.70 19.35 -56.20
N TYR A 90 -55.35 19.90 -55.04
CA TYR A 90 -56.26 20.50 -54.03
C TYR A 90 -57.61 19.79 -53.83
N ALA A 91 -57.67 18.46 -53.78
CA ALA A 91 -58.84 17.69 -54.22
C ALA A 91 -60.23 18.13 -53.69
N GLN A 92 -60.33 18.85 -52.56
CA GLN A 92 -61.53 19.60 -52.14
C GLN A 92 -61.23 20.89 -51.34
N LEU A 93 -60.01 21.44 -51.40
CA LEU A 93 -59.59 22.58 -50.55
C LEU A 93 -59.88 23.93 -51.22
N THR A 94 -60.49 24.84 -50.47
CA THR A 94 -60.67 26.24 -50.84
C THR A 94 -59.83 27.16 -49.96
N ASP A 95 -59.61 28.39 -50.42
CA ASP A 95 -58.90 29.43 -49.65
C ASP A 95 -59.52 29.66 -48.25
N ALA A 96 -60.84 29.43 -48.11
CA ALA A 96 -61.56 29.50 -46.84
C ALA A 96 -61.27 28.32 -45.89
N ASP A 97 -60.91 27.14 -46.43
CA ASP A 97 -60.53 25.96 -45.64
C ASP A 97 -59.10 26.03 -45.11
N VAL A 98 -58.28 26.87 -45.73
CA VAL A 98 -56.86 27.07 -45.38
C VAL A 98 -56.74 28.18 -44.32
N HIS A 99 -57.57 29.21 -44.38
CA HIS A 99 -57.36 30.45 -43.61
C HIS A 99 -58.27 30.64 -42.38
N PRO A 100 -58.89 29.59 -41.87
CA PRO A 100 -58.30 28.78 -40.81
C PRO A 100 -58.54 27.30 -41.10
N ALA A 101 -57.71 26.38 -40.62
CA ALA A 101 -58.03 24.95 -40.68
C ALA A 101 -59.33 24.69 -39.88
N ALA A 102 -60.49 24.81 -40.53
CA ALA A 102 -61.78 25.06 -39.89
C ALA A 102 -62.42 23.78 -39.33
N ASN A 103 -61.93 22.61 -39.75
CA ASN A 103 -62.29 21.31 -39.19
C ASN A 103 -61.08 20.35 -39.14
N ASP A 104 -61.17 19.34 -38.29
CA ASP A 104 -60.09 18.38 -38.06
C ASP A 104 -59.72 17.57 -39.32
N GLN A 105 -60.67 17.34 -40.24
CA GLN A 105 -60.45 16.58 -41.47
C GLN A 105 -59.53 17.32 -42.46
N VAL A 106 -59.71 18.63 -42.60
CA VAL A 106 -58.86 19.51 -43.41
C VAL A 106 -57.46 19.56 -42.82
N LYS A 107 -57.35 19.68 -41.50
CA LYS A 107 -56.07 19.66 -40.78
C LYS A 107 -55.32 18.34 -41.01
N ILE A 108 -55.97 17.19 -40.86
CA ILE A 108 -55.39 15.87 -41.12
C ILE A 108 -54.87 15.77 -42.56
N THR A 109 -55.63 16.29 -43.52
CA THR A 109 -55.26 16.28 -44.94
C THR A 109 -54.02 17.14 -45.20
N LEU A 110 -53.94 18.33 -44.58
CA LEU A 110 -52.76 19.21 -44.71
C LEU A 110 -51.54 18.62 -44.00
N GLU A 111 -51.70 18.03 -42.82
CA GLU A 111 -50.61 17.38 -42.08
C GLU A 111 -50.00 16.21 -42.85
N ALA A 112 -50.80 15.46 -43.62
CA ALA A 112 -50.31 14.34 -44.45
C ALA A 112 -49.17 14.76 -45.40
N PHE A 113 -49.22 15.98 -45.95
CA PHE A 113 -48.17 16.51 -46.83
C PHE A 113 -46.89 16.91 -46.08
N LEU A 114 -46.96 17.10 -44.77
CA LEU A 114 -45.84 17.53 -43.93
C LEU A 114 -45.00 16.35 -43.44
N TYR A 115 -45.59 15.17 -43.25
CA TYR A 115 -44.90 13.98 -42.70
C TYR A 115 -43.69 13.52 -43.52
N ALA A 116 -43.70 13.73 -44.84
CA ALA A 116 -42.60 13.33 -45.74
C ALA A 116 -41.59 14.47 -46.02
N THR A 117 -41.69 15.60 -45.32
CA THR A 117 -40.81 16.74 -45.57
C THR A 117 -39.40 16.51 -44.99
N PRO A 118 -38.35 17.10 -45.60
CA PRO A 118 -36.96 16.93 -45.16
C PRO A 118 -36.74 17.26 -43.67
N ILE A 119 -37.37 18.32 -43.16
CA ILE A 119 -37.21 18.71 -41.74
C ILE A 119 -37.79 17.67 -40.77
N VAL A 120 -38.86 16.97 -41.13
CA VAL A 120 -39.45 15.93 -40.26
C VAL A 120 -38.54 14.70 -40.22
N VAL A 121 -38.02 14.29 -41.37
CA VAL A 121 -37.05 13.19 -41.47
C VAL A 121 -35.77 13.52 -40.70
N ALA A 122 -35.27 14.75 -40.84
CA ALA A 122 -34.09 15.22 -40.13
C ALA A 122 -34.32 15.32 -38.60
N LEU A 123 -35.52 15.74 -38.18
CA LEU A 123 -35.92 15.73 -36.78
C LEU A 123 -35.93 14.31 -36.22
N ASP A 124 -36.56 13.35 -36.92
CA ASP A 124 -36.63 11.96 -36.44
C ASP A 124 -35.24 11.34 -36.31
N HIS A 125 -34.35 11.61 -37.27
CA HIS A 125 -32.96 11.18 -37.17
C HIS A 125 -32.25 11.84 -35.97
N ALA A 126 -32.48 13.13 -35.72
CA ALA A 126 -31.88 13.82 -34.57
C ALA A 126 -32.39 13.26 -33.24
N LEU A 127 -33.70 13.01 -33.12
CA LEU A 127 -34.31 12.43 -31.92
C LEU A 127 -33.85 10.98 -31.68
N ASP A 128 -33.66 10.18 -32.73
CA ASP A 128 -33.03 8.85 -32.63
C ASP A 128 -31.58 8.96 -32.13
N GLY A 129 -30.81 9.92 -32.66
CA GLY A 129 -29.46 10.23 -32.19
C GLY A 129 -29.41 10.60 -30.70
N PHE A 130 -30.31 11.48 -30.26
CA PHE A 130 -30.44 11.83 -28.84
C PHE A 130 -30.88 10.65 -27.98
N THR A 131 -31.78 9.81 -28.47
CA THR A 131 -32.20 8.58 -27.75
C THR A 131 -31.00 7.66 -27.53
N LYS A 132 -30.17 7.45 -28.56
CA LYS A 132 -28.92 6.69 -28.45
C LYS A 132 -27.94 7.33 -27.46
N GLU A 133 -27.88 8.65 -27.39
CA GLU A 133 -27.08 9.36 -26.38
C GLU A 133 -27.59 9.10 -24.96
N ILE A 134 -28.90 9.17 -24.73
CA ILE A 134 -29.52 8.81 -23.43
C ILE A 134 -29.23 7.36 -23.05
N ASP A 135 -29.28 6.44 -24.01
CA ASP A 135 -28.95 5.03 -23.79
C ASP A 135 -27.49 4.85 -23.33
N GLN A 136 -26.56 5.64 -23.87
CA GLN A 136 -25.18 5.64 -23.42
C GLN A 136 -25.02 6.15 -21.97
N TYR A 137 -25.79 7.16 -21.55
CA TYR A 137 -25.77 7.60 -20.15
C TYR A 137 -26.29 6.51 -19.20
N LEU A 138 -27.31 5.76 -19.62
CA LEU A 138 -27.88 4.67 -18.82
C LEU A 138 -26.90 3.50 -18.66
N LEU A 139 -26.21 3.11 -19.73
CA LEU A 139 -25.14 2.10 -19.66
C LEU A 139 -23.98 2.57 -18.78
N ARG A 140 -23.56 3.83 -18.94
CA ARG A 140 -22.50 4.45 -18.13
C ARG A 140 -22.84 4.47 -16.65
N ALA A 141 -24.11 4.68 -16.29
CA ALA A 141 -24.57 4.69 -14.90
C ALA A 141 -24.21 3.40 -14.17
N VAL A 142 -24.56 2.25 -14.75
CA VAL A 142 -24.27 0.94 -14.18
C VAL A 142 -22.76 0.72 -14.06
N GLU A 143 -22.03 1.05 -15.12
CA GLU A 143 -20.58 0.88 -15.20
C GLU A 143 -19.83 1.70 -14.11
N VAL A 144 -20.21 2.96 -13.93
CA VAL A 144 -19.55 3.90 -13.01
C VAL A 144 -19.96 3.62 -11.57
N GLU A 145 -21.23 3.30 -11.30
CA GLU A 145 -21.71 2.98 -9.96
C GLU A 145 -21.14 1.65 -9.45
N THR A 146 -21.02 0.63 -10.31
CA THR A 146 -20.37 -0.65 -9.94
C THR A 146 -18.91 -0.42 -9.56
N TRP A 147 -18.19 0.36 -10.37
CA TRP A 147 -16.80 0.70 -10.10
C TRP A 147 -16.65 1.54 -8.82
N LEU A 148 -17.52 2.55 -8.64
CA LEU A 148 -17.53 3.40 -7.45
C LEU A 148 -17.77 2.56 -6.19
N ALA A 149 -18.74 1.64 -6.20
CA ALA A 149 -19.03 0.76 -5.06
C ALA A 149 -17.80 -0.07 -4.64
N ALA A 150 -17.12 -0.69 -5.60
CA ALA A 150 -15.88 -1.42 -5.34
C ALA A 150 -14.78 -0.52 -4.76
N ARG A 151 -14.66 0.71 -5.28
CA ARG A 151 -13.66 1.67 -4.80
C ARG A 151 -13.98 2.21 -3.40
N LYS A 152 -15.25 2.45 -3.10
CA LYS A 152 -15.72 2.81 -1.75
C LYS A 152 -15.36 1.69 -0.77
N GLN A 153 -15.65 0.44 -1.10
CA GLN A 153 -15.31 -0.70 -0.25
C GLN A 153 -13.81 -0.82 0.02
N TRP A 154 -12.97 -0.68 -1.01
CA TRP A 154 -11.50 -0.69 -0.83
C TRP A 154 -11.01 0.43 0.09
N CYS A 155 -11.55 1.64 -0.06
CA CYS A 155 -11.17 2.78 0.79
C CYS A 155 -11.62 2.56 2.24
N THR A 156 -12.84 2.04 2.46
CA THR A 156 -13.32 1.65 3.79
C THR A 156 -12.39 0.62 4.43
N ASN A 157 -12.08 -0.47 3.72
CA ASN A 157 -11.18 -1.51 4.23
C ASN A 157 -9.81 -0.94 4.62
N SER A 158 -9.21 -0.12 3.76
CA SER A 158 -7.90 0.49 4.00
C SER A 158 -7.89 1.39 5.25
N ARG A 159 -9.00 2.08 5.52
CA ARG A 159 -9.14 2.93 6.71
C ARG A 159 -9.40 2.11 7.96
N THR A 160 -10.24 1.08 7.89
CA THR A 160 -10.49 0.17 9.01
C THR A 160 -9.21 -0.54 9.44
N GLU A 161 -8.38 -1.00 8.50
CA GLU A 161 -7.08 -1.58 8.81
C GLU A 161 -6.14 -0.58 9.49
N LEU A 162 -6.18 0.70 9.10
CA LEU A 162 -5.43 1.76 9.77
C LEU A 162 -5.98 2.05 11.17
N GLU A 163 -7.29 2.06 11.37
CA GLU A 163 -7.95 2.24 12.67
C GLU A 163 -7.53 1.13 13.65
N VAL A 164 -7.56 -0.13 13.22
CA VAL A 164 -7.11 -1.27 14.02
C VAL A 164 -5.65 -1.09 14.43
N LEU A 165 -4.76 -0.80 13.48
CA LEU A 165 -3.34 -0.58 13.77
C LEU A 165 -3.11 0.60 14.73
N VAL A 166 -3.91 1.67 14.61
CA VAL A 166 -3.83 2.82 15.53
C VAL A 166 -4.16 2.39 16.96
N VAL A 167 -5.19 1.57 17.16
CA VAL A 167 -5.54 1.03 18.49
C VAL A 167 -4.40 0.16 19.04
N GLU A 168 -3.88 -0.76 18.22
CA GLU A 168 -2.75 -1.63 18.61
C GLU A 168 -1.51 -0.81 19.02
N VAL A 169 -1.22 0.26 18.28
CA VAL A 169 -0.11 1.17 18.58
C VAL A 169 -0.36 1.97 19.85
N ASP A 170 -1.58 2.44 20.08
CA ASP A 170 -1.93 3.19 21.29
C ASP A 170 -1.78 2.28 22.54
N ASP A 171 -2.21 1.01 22.45
CA ASP A 171 -2.01 0.00 23.50
C ASP A 171 -0.52 -0.29 23.74
N LEU A 172 0.26 -0.40 22.66
CA LEU A 172 1.70 -0.62 22.73
C LEU A 172 2.43 0.55 23.40
N LEU A 173 2.10 1.79 23.05
CA LEU A 173 2.67 2.98 23.68
C LEU A 173 2.28 3.04 25.17
N ALA A 174 1.02 2.72 25.51
CA ALA A 174 0.59 2.62 26.90
C ALA A 174 1.35 1.54 27.66
N GLN A 175 1.67 0.40 27.04
CA GLN A 175 2.52 -0.63 27.64
C GLN A 175 3.94 -0.12 27.89
N VAL A 176 4.55 0.57 26.93
CA VAL A 176 5.88 1.19 27.09
C VAL A 176 5.90 2.17 28.26
N ASP A 177 4.87 3.01 28.38
CA ASP A 177 4.69 3.96 29.48
C ASP A 177 4.50 3.23 30.83
N ALA A 178 3.65 2.20 30.86
CA ALA A 178 3.39 1.39 32.06
C ALA A 178 4.65 0.67 32.58
N LEU A 179 5.53 0.26 31.66
CA LEU A 179 6.84 -0.33 31.99
C LEU A 179 7.91 0.74 32.33
N ALA A 180 7.56 2.02 32.31
CA ALA A 180 8.47 3.15 32.53
C ALA A 180 9.68 3.17 31.59
N LEU A 181 9.49 2.71 30.34
CA LEU A 181 10.56 2.57 29.34
C LEU A 181 10.72 3.80 28.42
N THR A 182 9.75 4.72 28.42
CA THR A 182 9.66 5.89 27.55
C THR A 182 10.92 6.76 27.48
N PRO A 183 11.63 7.05 28.61
CA PRO A 183 12.87 7.83 28.57
C PRO A 183 14.04 7.13 27.88
N PHE A 184 14.00 5.80 27.76
CA PHE A 184 15.07 4.99 27.15
C PHE A 184 14.79 4.68 25.69
N LEU A 185 13.51 4.49 25.35
CA LEU A 185 13.06 4.10 24.02
C LEU A 185 12.66 5.28 23.14
N THR A 186 12.99 6.52 23.52
CA THR A 186 12.60 7.73 22.78
C THR A 186 13.00 7.67 21.30
N ALA A 187 14.16 7.08 20.98
CA ALA A 187 14.59 6.91 19.59
C ALA A 187 13.68 5.99 18.75
N TRP A 188 12.98 5.05 19.41
CA TRP A 188 11.99 4.16 18.79
C TRP A 188 10.57 4.73 18.88
N THR A 189 10.17 5.30 20.03
CA THR A 189 8.80 5.79 20.24
C THR A 189 8.53 7.13 19.57
N ALA A 190 9.52 8.01 19.38
CA ALA A 190 9.29 9.31 18.73
C ALA A 190 8.79 9.19 17.27
N PRO A 191 9.37 8.32 16.41
CA PRO A 191 8.79 8.02 15.11
C PRO A 191 7.36 7.48 15.19
N VAL A 192 7.08 6.57 16.13
CA VAL A 192 5.74 5.97 16.32
C VAL A 192 4.71 7.04 16.65
N VAL A 193 4.99 7.91 17.63
CA VAL A 193 4.11 9.03 18.00
C VAL A 193 3.88 9.98 16.82
N LYS A 194 4.93 10.28 16.04
CA LYS A 194 4.82 11.12 14.84
C LYS A 194 3.88 10.49 13.80
N PHE A 195 4.07 9.22 13.45
CA PHE A 195 3.26 8.56 12.43
C PHE A 195 1.85 8.25 12.92
N ARG A 196 1.67 7.96 14.22
CA ARG A 196 0.35 7.87 14.86
C ARG A 196 -0.41 9.20 14.77
N LYS A 197 0.25 10.34 14.99
CA LYS A 197 -0.40 11.65 14.79
C LYS A 197 -0.83 11.85 13.34
N ALA A 198 0.01 11.49 12.37
CA ALA A 198 -0.32 11.57 10.95
C ALA A 198 -1.49 10.65 10.56
N ALA A 199 -1.51 9.40 11.06
CA ALA A 199 -2.62 8.48 10.89
C ALA A 199 -3.93 9.05 11.45
N GLY A 200 -3.88 9.68 12.63
CA GLY A 200 -5.03 10.37 13.22
C GLY A 200 -5.58 11.50 12.34
N VAL A 201 -4.74 12.23 11.61
CA VAL A 201 -5.19 13.24 10.63
C VAL A 201 -5.94 12.59 9.47
N VAL A 202 -5.41 11.49 8.92
CA VAL A 202 -6.08 10.74 7.84
C VAL A 202 -7.43 10.20 8.29
N LEU A 203 -7.48 9.62 9.49
CA LEU A 203 -8.71 9.08 10.08
C LEU A 203 -9.70 10.17 10.49
N GLY A 204 -9.21 11.38 10.79
CA GLY A 204 -10.03 12.54 11.16
C GLY A 204 -10.96 13.04 10.06
N THR A 205 -10.65 12.77 8.78
CA THR A 205 -11.57 13.08 7.66
C THR A 205 -12.70 12.05 7.62
N PRO A 206 -13.97 12.43 7.84
CA PRO A 206 -15.07 11.47 7.84
C PRO A 206 -15.29 10.87 6.44
N LEU A 207 -15.55 9.56 6.38
CA LEU A 207 -15.87 8.87 5.13
C LEU A 207 -17.09 9.49 4.42
N ALA A 208 -18.06 9.98 5.19
CA ALA A 208 -19.23 10.68 4.65
C ALA A 208 -18.85 11.90 3.79
N THR A 209 -17.81 12.65 4.18
CA THR A 209 -17.29 13.79 3.40
C THR A 209 -16.64 13.30 2.11
N VAL A 210 -15.80 12.26 2.18
CA VAL A 210 -15.19 11.65 0.98
C VAL A 210 -16.24 11.18 -0.01
N TRP A 211 -17.34 10.59 0.47
CA TRP A 211 -18.46 10.16 -0.37
C TRP A 211 -19.21 11.33 -1.00
N ALA A 212 -19.46 12.39 -0.23
CA ALA A 212 -20.10 13.60 -0.75
C ALA A 212 -19.25 14.27 -1.84
N ASP A 213 -17.93 14.34 -1.65
CA ASP A 213 -17.00 14.91 -2.63
C ASP A 213 -16.92 14.05 -3.90
N ALA A 214 -16.93 12.72 -3.77
CA ALA A 214 -16.98 11.81 -4.90
C ALA A 214 -18.28 11.96 -5.70
N ASP A 215 -19.40 12.18 -5.02
CA ASP A 215 -20.70 12.43 -5.64
C ASP A 215 -20.73 13.78 -6.36
N ALA A 216 -20.17 14.83 -5.76
CA ALA A 216 -20.02 16.13 -6.41
C ALA A 216 -19.14 16.05 -7.66
N ALA A 217 -18.04 15.27 -7.60
CA ALA A 217 -17.16 15.03 -8.75
C ALA A 217 -17.90 14.29 -9.87
N LEU A 218 -18.71 13.28 -9.54
CA LEU A 218 -19.53 12.56 -10.52
C LEU A 218 -20.57 13.48 -11.17
N CYS A 219 -21.30 14.28 -10.39
CA CYS A 219 -22.30 15.20 -10.92
C CYS A 219 -21.68 16.26 -11.85
N THR A 220 -20.52 16.80 -11.48
CA THR A 220 -19.81 17.82 -12.29
C THR A 220 -19.33 17.24 -13.63
N ASN A 221 -18.95 15.96 -13.65
CA ASN A 221 -18.39 15.28 -14.81
C ASN A 221 -19.39 14.35 -15.52
N PHE A 222 -20.68 14.51 -15.25
CA PHE A 222 -21.74 13.60 -15.69
C PHE A 222 -21.79 13.39 -17.22
N THR A 223 -21.49 14.43 -18.00
CA THR A 223 -21.53 14.35 -19.46
C THR A 223 -20.29 13.67 -20.04
N LEU A 224 -19.18 13.59 -19.28
CA LEU A 224 -17.91 13.03 -19.74
C LEU A 224 -17.94 11.50 -19.86
N PRO A 225 -17.11 10.89 -20.73
CA PRO A 225 -17.00 9.44 -20.86
C PRO A 225 -16.68 8.73 -19.53
N ALA A 226 -17.09 7.46 -19.41
CA ALA A 226 -16.95 6.66 -18.18
C ALA A 226 -15.53 6.69 -17.60
N ALA A 227 -14.50 6.59 -18.45
CA ALA A 227 -13.10 6.63 -18.03
C ALA A 227 -12.72 7.95 -17.33
N GLN A 228 -13.23 9.09 -17.82
CA GLN A 228 -12.96 10.40 -17.23
C GLN A 228 -13.73 10.60 -15.92
N GLN A 229 -14.98 10.12 -15.84
CA GLN A 229 -15.75 10.10 -14.60
C GLN A 229 -15.05 9.28 -13.51
N ARG A 230 -14.59 8.08 -13.86
CA ARG A 230 -13.80 7.23 -12.96
C ARG A 230 -12.55 7.94 -12.48
N SER A 231 -11.81 8.61 -13.38
CA SER A 231 -10.60 9.35 -12.99
C SER A 231 -10.91 10.49 -12.01
N ALA A 232 -12.02 11.21 -12.19
CA ALA A 232 -12.43 12.28 -11.30
C ALA A 232 -12.79 11.75 -9.90
N ILE A 233 -13.53 10.63 -9.84
CA ILE A 233 -13.86 9.97 -8.58
C ILE A 233 -12.61 9.35 -7.93
N GLU A 234 -11.70 8.77 -8.71
CA GLU A 234 -10.47 8.14 -8.25
C GLU A 234 -9.58 9.16 -7.53
N ALA A 235 -9.50 10.39 -8.03
CA ALA A 235 -8.77 11.46 -7.36
C ALA A 235 -9.26 11.72 -5.92
N VAL A 236 -10.56 11.51 -5.66
CA VAL A 236 -11.17 11.68 -4.34
C VAL A 236 -11.06 10.41 -3.50
N VAL A 237 -11.72 9.32 -3.94
CA VAL A 237 -11.81 8.07 -3.18
C VAL A 237 -10.47 7.33 -3.14
N GLY A 238 -9.81 7.25 -4.29
CA GLY A 238 -8.49 6.65 -4.43
C GLY A 238 -7.43 7.42 -3.66
N GLY A 239 -7.51 8.76 -3.66
CA GLY A 239 -6.67 9.62 -2.83
C GLY A 239 -6.80 9.34 -1.34
N ALA A 240 -8.04 9.28 -0.83
CA ALA A 240 -8.31 9.01 0.59
C ALA A 240 -7.85 7.61 1.02
N GLY A 241 -8.14 6.57 0.25
CA GLY A 241 -7.71 5.22 0.59
C GLY A 241 -6.19 5.02 0.46
N SER A 242 -5.55 5.69 -0.52
CA SER A 242 -4.09 5.65 -0.68
C SER A 242 -3.39 6.33 0.49
N ALA A 243 -3.92 7.47 0.96
CA ALA A 243 -3.41 8.14 2.15
C ALA A 243 -3.49 7.23 3.40
N ALA A 244 -4.58 6.47 3.54
CA ALA A 244 -4.73 5.50 4.63
C ALA A 244 -3.70 4.36 4.54
N GLN A 245 -3.51 3.76 3.37
CA GLN A 245 -2.49 2.72 3.15
C GLN A 245 -1.08 3.25 3.41
N GLN A 246 -0.76 4.45 2.94
CA GLN A 246 0.56 5.07 3.16
C GLN A 246 0.81 5.33 4.66
N ALA A 247 -0.17 5.88 5.37
CA ALA A 247 -0.08 6.09 6.81
C ALA A 247 0.08 4.76 7.56
N ARG A 248 -0.63 3.71 7.14
CA ARG A 248 -0.52 2.36 7.71
C ARG A 248 0.88 1.80 7.54
N MET A 249 1.46 1.85 6.34
CA MET A 249 2.81 1.35 6.08
C MET A 249 3.87 2.09 6.92
N GLN A 250 3.76 3.42 7.03
CA GLN A 250 4.68 4.23 7.84
C GLN A 250 4.57 3.90 9.32
N LEU A 251 3.34 3.76 9.83
CA LEU A 251 3.09 3.43 11.23
C LEU A 251 3.58 2.02 11.57
N TYR A 252 3.22 1.02 10.75
CA TYR A 252 3.65 -0.36 10.93
C TYR A 252 5.18 -0.49 10.90
N GLY A 253 5.84 0.16 9.92
CA GLY A 253 7.30 0.15 9.85
C GLY A 253 7.98 0.80 11.06
N SER A 254 7.31 1.73 11.75
CA SER A 254 7.87 2.41 12.92
C SER A 254 7.82 1.59 14.21
N VAL A 255 6.92 0.60 14.31
CA VAL A 255 6.76 -0.23 15.52
C VAL A 255 7.56 -1.54 15.48
N ILE A 256 8.29 -1.83 14.40
CA ILE A 256 8.98 -3.11 14.19
C ILE A 256 9.96 -3.49 15.31
N HIS A 257 10.48 -2.51 16.06
CA HIS A 257 11.41 -2.72 17.17
C HIS A 257 10.74 -2.75 18.56
N LEU A 258 9.42 -2.58 18.62
CA LEU A 258 8.64 -2.55 19.85
C LEU A 258 7.76 -3.81 19.97
N ASP A 259 8.34 -4.98 19.70
CA ASP A 259 7.64 -6.24 19.90
C ASP A 259 7.64 -6.66 21.39
N ALA A 260 6.75 -7.60 21.74
CA ALA A 260 6.58 -8.06 23.12
C ALA A 260 7.84 -8.70 23.71
N ASP A 261 8.67 -9.38 22.92
CA ASP A 261 9.91 -10.00 23.41
C ASP A 261 10.95 -8.92 23.73
N THR A 262 11.11 -7.93 22.85
CA THR A 262 11.99 -6.79 23.07
C THR A 262 11.58 -6.00 24.32
N LEU A 263 10.29 -5.70 24.49
CA LEU A 263 9.79 -5.01 25.68
C LEU A 263 10.00 -5.82 26.97
N ARG A 264 9.78 -7.14 26.92
CA ARG A 264 10.03 -8.06 28.04
C ARG A 264 11.51 -8.06 28.46
N ARG A 265 12.44 -8.08 27.50
CA ARG A 265 13.88 -8.04 27.79
C ARG A 265 14.32 -6.71 28.40
N LEU A 266 13.71 -5.61 27.96
CA LEU A 266 14.04 -4.26 28.42
C LEU A 266 13.28 -3.85 29.69
N GLN A 267 12.20 -4.56 30.07
CA GLN A 267 11.41 -4.31 31.27
C GLN A 267 12.23 -4.03 32.54
N PRO A 268 13.35 -4.74 32.83
CA PRO A 268 14.13 -4.46 34.04
C PRO A 268 14.74 -3.04 34.09
N LEU A 269 14.86 -2.33 32.96
CA LEU A 269 15.28 -0.91 32.93
C LEU A 269 14.30 -0.02 33.70
N GLY A 270 13.00 -0.29 33.62
CA GLY A 270 11.97 0.49 34.28
C GLY A 270 12.11 0.48 35.81
N ALA A 271 12.57 -0.64 36.37
CA ALA A 271 12.81 -0.81 37.81
C ALA A 271 14.26 -0.52 38.24
N ALA A 272 15.16 -0.19 37.32
CA ALA A 272 16.56 0.02 37.62
C ALA A 272 16.80 1.24 38.54
N ALA A 273 17.89 1.20 39.30
CA ALA A 273 18.29 2.30 40.18
C ALA A 273 18.60 3.59 39.37
N PRO A 274 18.39 4.80 39.94
CA PRO A 274 18.58 6.07 39.24
C PRO A 274 19.94 6.25 38.53
N PRO A 275 21.09 5.82 39.09
CA PRO A 275 22.38 5.92 38.39
C PRO A 275 22.42 5.10 37.10
N LEU A 276 21.81 3.91 37.09
CA LEU A 276 21.77 3.02 35.92
C LEU A 276 20.85 3.58 34.83
N LYS A 277 19.71 4.17 35.23
CA LYS A 277 18.82 4.89 34.32
C LYS A 277 19.53 6.06 33.66
N THR A 278 20.25 6.86 34.45
CA THR A 278 21.05 8.00 33.94
C THR A 278 22.11 7.55 32.95
N ALA A 279 22.83 6.47 33.27
CA ALA A 279 23.81 5.87 32.38
C ALA A 279 23.17 5.42 31.06
N CYS A 280 22.05 4.69 31.12
CA CYS A 280 21.32 4.24 29.93
C CYS A 280 20.92 5.41 29.04
N THR A 281 20.29 6.45 29.60
CA THR A 281 19.85 7.62 28.83
C THR A 281 21.04 8.34 28.19
N ALA A 282 22.15 8.52 28.92
CA ALA A 282 23.36 9.17 28.38
C ALA A 282 23.98 8.36 27.22
N MET A 283 23.98 7.04 27.31
CA MET A 283 24.50 6.17 26.26
C MET A 283 23.56 6.13 25.04
N THR A 284 22.25 6.10 25.25
CA THR A 284 21.26 6.25 24.18
C THR A 284 21.41 7.60 23.47
N GLN A 285 21.66 8.70 24.19
CA GLN A 285 21.91 10.01 23.57
C GLN A 285 23.19 10.03 22.72
N PHE A 286 24.21 9.28 23.12
CA PHE A 286 25.49 9.24 22.41
C PHE A 286 25.46 8.31 21.18
N TYR A 287 24.96 7.09 21.35
CA TYR A 287 25.00 6.04 20.33
C TYR A 287 23.69 5.88 19.55
N GLY A 288 22.56 6.36 20.07
CA GLY A 288 21.25 6.24 19.42
C GLY A 288 20.70 4.82 19.42
N THR A 289 19.93 4.50 18.36
CA THR A 289 19.25 3.22 18.15
C THR A 289 20.16 1.99 18.32
N PRO A 290 21.42 1.96 17.80
CA PRO A 290 22.32 0.84 17.99
C PRO A 290 22.51 0.39 19.43
N TRP A 291 22.58 1.32 20.39
CA TRP A 291 22.72 0.99 21.80
C TRP A 291 21.50 0.27 22.36
N ILE A 292 20.30 0.75 22.00
CA ILE A 292 19.03 0.15 22.44
C ILE A 292 18.88 -1.25 21.85
N ILE A 293 19.24 -1.45 20.58
CA ILE A 293 19.23 -2.77 19.93
C ILE A 293 20.15 -3.74 20.70
N CYS A 294 21.39 -3.33 21.01
CA CYS A 294 22.32 -4.18 21.78
C CYS A 294 21.82 -4.49 23.20
N LEU A 295 21.13 -3.56 23.87
CA LEU A 295 20.47 -3.85 25.15
C LEU A 295 19.34 -4.87 24.99
N GLY A 296 18.55 -4.74 23.93
CA GLY A 296 17.46 -5.66 23.58
C GLY A 296 17.94 -7.08 23.27
N THR A 297 19.20 -7.27 22.90
CA THR A 297 19.76 -8.62 22.70
C THR A 297 20.21 -9.32 23.99
N ILE A 298 20.15 -8.66 25.15
CA ILE A 298 20.58 -9.26 26.42
C ILE A 298 19.46 -10.13 27.01
N ASP A 299 19.72 -11.44 27.12
CA ASP A 299 18.71 -12.42 27.53
C ASP A 299 18.43 -12.47 29.05
N SER A 300 19.13 -11.68 29.87
CA SER A 300 18.99 -11.71 31.34
C SER A 300 19.03 -10.33 32.00
N ALA A 301 18.19 -10.15 33.02
CA ALA A 301 18.17 -8.94 33.85
C ALA A 301 19.52 -8.68 34.55
N ALA A 302 20.22 -9.75 34.93
CA ALA A 302 21.56 -9.65 35.53
C ALA A 302 22.60 -9.13 34.53
N GLY A 303 22.56 -9.60 33.27
CA GLY A 303 23.41 -9.08 32.20
C GLY A 303 23.13 -7.62 31.90
N LEU A 304 21.86 -7.24 31.83
CA LEU A 304 21.44 -5.86 31.61
C LEU A 304 21.95 -4.94 32.72
N THR A 305 21.76 -5.35 33.98
CA THR A 305 22.26 -4.61 35.15
C THR A 305 23.78 -4.45 35.13
N ARG A 306 24.51 -5.51 34.72
CA ARG A 306 25.97 -5.47 34.59
C ARG A 306 26.43 -4.45 33.56
N VAL A 307 25.87 -4.47 32.35
CA VAL A 307 26.20 -3.51 31.28
C VAL A 307 25.93 -2.08 31.72
N LEU A 308 24.81 -1.84 32.41
CA LEU A 308 24.47 -0.50 32.90
C LEU A 308 25.35 -0.04 34.05
N THR A 309 25.77 -0.97 34.92
CA THR A 309 26.69 -0.67 36.03
C THR A 309 28.05 -0.24 35.47
N HIS A 310 28.54 -0.96 34.46
CA HIS A 310 29.72 -0.60 33.69
C HIS A 310 29.53 0.76 33.00
N ALA A 311 28.40 0.99 32.34
CA ALA A 311 28.09 2.26 31.69
C ALA A 311 27.88 3.44 32.67
N ALA A 312 27.70 3.19 33.97
CA ALA A 312 27.65 4.23 35.00
C ALA A 312 29.05 4.66 35.47
N ASN A 313 30.09 3.85 35.20
CA ASN A 313 31.47 4.17 35.52
C ASN A 313 32.09 5.06 34.42
N LYS A 314 32.67 6.20 34.81
CA LYS A 314 33.23 7.18 33.88
C LYS A 314 34.43 6.65 33.08
N ASP A 315 35.25 5.80 33.68
CA ASP A 315 36.45 5.25 33.03
C ASP A 315 36.05 4.20 31.98
N VAL A 316 35.04 3.38 32.29
CA VAL A 316 34.48 2.44 31.32
C VAL A 316 33.86 3.19 30.15
N VAL A 317 33.07 4.24 30.41
CA VAL A 317 32.47 5.07 29.35
C VAL A 317 33.55 5.72 28.49
N LYS A 318 34.66 6.18 29.09
CA LYS A 318 35.80 6.73 28.36
C LYS A 318 36.44 5.66 27.46
N ALA A 319 36.73 4.47 27.99
CA ALA A 319 37.27 3.36 27.21
C ALA A 319 36.35 2.94 26.07
N LEU A 320 35.05 2.84 26.35
CA LEU A 320 34.02 2.50 25.36
C LEU A 320 33.92 3.55 24.24
N ARG A 321 33.95 4.84 24.57
CA ARG A 321 33.89 5.92 23.57
C ARG A 321 35.14 6.02 22.71
N ASN A 322 36.30 5.66 23.27
CA ASN A 322 37.54 5.59 22.51
C ASN A 322 37.51 4.43 21.51
N ALA A 323 36.97 3.29 21.93
CA ALA A 323 36.91 2.07 21.11
C ALA A 323 35.73 2.03 20.13
N ALA A 324 34.61 2.66 20.46
CA ALA A 324 33.41 2.75 19.65
C ALA A 324 32.97 4.21 19.56
N ALA A 325 33.28 4.84 18.43
CA ALA A 325 32.99 6.25 18.20
C ALA A 325 31.49 6.55 18.12
N LYS A 326 31.14 7.84 18.17
CA LYS A 326 29.77 8.29 17.89
C LYS A 326 29.36 7.84 16.48
N GLY A 327 28.21 7.16 16.39
CA GLY A 327 27.72 6.61 15.12
C GLY A 327 28.11 5.15 14.85
N SER A 328 28.74 4.45 15.81
CA SER A 328 28.99 3.02 15.69
C SER A 328 27.71 2.22 15.40
N THR A 329 27.84 1.22 14.53
CA THR A 329 26.77 0.31 14.15
C THR A 329 26.48 -0.73 15.24
N VAL A 330 25.35 -1.44 15.13
CA VAL A 330 25.00 -2.55 16.05
C VAL A 330 26.12 -3.60 16.12
N PRO A 331 26.70 -4.10 15.01
CA PRO A 331 27.81 -5.05 15.07
C PRO A 331 29.08 -4.52 15.74
N GLN A 332 29.34 -3.22 15.65
CA GLN A 332 30.51 -2.61 16.31
C GLN A 332 30.29 -2.50 17.82
N LEU A 333 29.10 -2.12 18.24
CA LEU A 333 28.75 -2.01 19.66
C LEU A 333 28.56 -3.38 20.33
N SER A 334 28.07 -4.39 19.61
CA SER A 334 27.84 -5.72 20.18
C SER A 334 29.11 -6.35 20.76
N LYS A 335 30.27 -6.10 20.13
CA LYS A 335 31.59 -6.49 20.66
C LYS A 335 31.87 -5.92 22.05
N ALA A 336 31.58 -4.64 22.24
CA ALA A 336 31.75 -3.98 23.53
C ALA A 336 30.78 -4.53 24.57
N PHE A 337 29.54 -4.83 24.18
CA PHE A 337 28.55 -5.47 25.04
C PHE A 337 28.99 -6.86 25.47
N ASP A 338 29.52 -7.68 24.57
CA ASP A 338 30.04 -9.01 24.91
C ASP A 338 31.19 -8.96 25.92
N LEU A 339 32.08 -7.95 25.83
CA LEU A 339 33.13 -7.73 26.84
C LEU A 339 32.54 -7.30 28.19
N MET A 340 31.64 -6.31 28.19
CA MET A 340 30.99 -5.84 29.41
C MET A 340 30.14 -6.92 30.09
N LEU A 341 29.54 -7.83 29.31
CA LEU A 341 28.77 -8.96 29.83
C LEU A 341 29.67 -10.06 30.40
N SER A 342 30.80 -10.35 29.78
CA SER A 342 31.71 -11.41 30.20
C SER A 342 32.58 -11.05 31.41
N ILE A 343 32.75 -9.76 31.69
CA ILE A 343 33.67 -9.28 32.74
C ILE A 343 32.90 -8.70 33.94
N PRO A 344 33.03 -9.26 35.16
CA PRO A 344 32.31 -8.78 36.34
C PRO A 344 32.80 -7.43 36.87
N HIS A 345 34.12 -7.20 36.86
CA HIS A 345 34.76 -6.02 37.45
C HIS A 345 34.97 -4.93 36.40
N TRP A 346 34.74 -3.67 36.79
CA TRP A 346 34.76 -2.56 35.83
C TRP A 346 36.19 -2.22 35.38
N GLU A 347 37.20 -2.42 36.24
CA GLU A 347 38.61 -2.21 35.92
C GLU A 347 39.07 -3.12 34.77
N ASP A 348 38.72 -4.41 34.87
CA ASP A 348 39.02 -5.40 33.84
C ASP A 348 38.22 -5.13 32.57
N ALA A 349 36.98 -4.63 32.70
CA ALA A 349 36.16 -4.24 31.55
C ALA A 349 36.78 -3.05 30.81
N CYS A 350 37.32 -2.04 31.52
CA CYS A 350 38.07 -0.94 30.91
C CYS A 350 39.27 -1.44 30.10
N ILE A 351 40.07 -2.35 30.67
CA ILE A 351 41.23 -2.93 30.00
C ILE A 351 40.79 -3.69 28.74
N ALA A 352 39.74 -4.51 28.86
CA ALA A 352 39.20 -5.26 27.74
C ALA A 352 38.65 -4.35 26.63
N LEU A 353 37.93 -3.28 26.98
CA LEU A 353 37.41 -2.31 26.02
C LEU A 353 38.54 -1.57 25.30
N ASN A 354 39.62 -1.20 25.98
CA ASN A 354 40.81 -0.63 25.32
C ASN A 354 41.52 -1.61 24.37
N SER A 355 41.15 -2.88 24.40
CA SER A 355 41.65 -3.92 23.49
C SER A 355 40.63 -4.32 22.40
N LEU A 356 39.60 -3.49 22.17
CA LEU A 356 38.63 -3.66 21.08
C LEU A 356 39.26 -3.56 19.70
N ASP A 357 40.37 -2.83 19.54
CA ASP A 357 41.14 -2.71 18.30
C ASP A 357 41.90 -3.99 17.89
N ALA A 358 41.64 -5.11 18.58
CA ALA A 358 42.06 -6.42 18.10
C ALA A 358 41.62 -6.62 16.63
N PRO A 359 42.46 -7.19 15.76
CA PRO A 359 42.09 -7.45 14.38
C PRO A 359 40.92 -8.45 14.31
N GLU A 360 39.95 -8.17 13.44
CA GLU A 360 38.97 -9.16 12.98
C GLU A 360 39.67 -10.19 12.10
N ILE A 361 39.33 -11.47 12.27
CA ILE A 361 39.75 -12.48 11.28
C ILE A 361 39.02 -12.23 9.96
N ALA A 362 39.68 -12.54 8.85
CA ALA A 362 39.06 -12.43 7.54
C ALA A 362 37.89 -13.41 7.42
N CYS A 363 36.72 -12.91 7.01
CA CYS A 363 35.58 -13.75 6.66
C CYS A 363 35.74 -14.25 5.21
N PRO A 364 35.46 -15.53 4.91
CA PRO A 364 35.44 -16.02 3.53
C PRO A 364 34.41 -15.29 2.65
N ASP A 365 34.64 -15.25 1.33
CA ASP A 365 33.76 -14.53 0.38
C ASP A 365 32.30 -14.95 0.49
N GLY A 366 31.38 -13.99 0.50
CA GLY A 366 29.94 -14.25 0.59
C GLY A 366 29.44 -14.66 1.99
N VAL A 367 30.30 -14.50 3.02
CA VAL A 367 29.94 -14.64 4.44
C VAL A 367 29.75 -13.26 5.07
N VAL A 368 28.68 -13.08 5.83
CA VAL A 368 28.43 -11.87 6.62
C VAL A 368 28.42 -12.23 8.10
N ALA A 369 29.35 -11.68 8.89
CA ALA A 369 29.34 -11.85 10.34
C ALA A 369 28.15 -11.11 10.96
N MET A 370 27.40 -11.80 11.83
CA MET A 370 26.23 -11.25 12.52
C MET A 370 26.57 -10.82 13.96
N SER A 371 27.51 -11.53 14.60
CA SER A 371 28.04 -11.19 15.92
C SER A 371 29.48 -11.66 16.05
N TRP A 372 30.21 -11.18 17.06
CA TRP A 372 31.65 -11.39 17.22
C TRP A 372 32.00 -11.80 18.64
N VAL A 373 32.99 -12.67 18.81
CA VAL A 373 33.55 -13.02 20.12
C VAL A 373 35.07 -12.86 20.08
N LYS A 374 35.67 -12.43 21.19
CA LYS A 374 37.12 -12.28 21.30
C LYS A 374 37.76 -13.61 21.70
N ILE A 375 38.69 -14.11 20.89
CA ILE A 375 39.51 -15.28 21.21
C ILE A 375 40.98 -14.89 21.05
N GLY A 376 41.74 -14.96 22.15
CA GLY A 376 43.12 -14.48 22.16
C GLY A 376 43.21 -12.99 21.81
N SER A 377 44.01 -12.67 20.79
CA SER A 377 44.22 -11.30 20.30
C SER A 377 43.34 -10.93 19.10
N SER A 378 42.33 -11.74 18.75
CA SER A 378 41.53 -11.54 17.53
C SER A 378 40.03 -11.60 17.80
N TRP A 379 39.24 -10.89 16.97
CA TRP A 379 37.79 -11.04 16.91
C TRP A 379 37.42 -12.10 15.89
N VAL A 380 36.58 -13.05 16.30
CA VAL A 380 36.07 -14.11 15.43
C VAL A 380 34.55 -14.08 15.37
N PRO A 381 33.90 -14.42 14.23
CA PRO A 381 32.46 -14.44 14.16
C PRO A 381 31.86 -15.46 15.14
N ARG A 382 30.96 -14.99 15.99
CA ARG A 382 30.16 -15.82 16.90
C ARG A 382 28.90 -16.36 16.23
N ALA A 383 28.40 -15.63 15.24
CA ALA A 383 27.34 -16.05 14.32
C ALA A 383 27.60 -15.39 12.96
N PHE A 384 27.20 -16.04 11.87
CA PHE A 384 27.41 -15.53 10.51
C PHE A 384 26.31 -16.04 9.58
N SER A 385 26.09 -15.39 8.45
CA SER A 385 25.18 -15.83 7.38
C SER A 385 25.94 -16.03 6.07
N MET A 386 25.38 -16.85 5.17
CA MET A 386 25.92 -17.08 3.83
C MET A 386 24.85 -16.81 2.78
N GLN A 387 25.24 -16.43 1.56
CA GLN A 387 24.27 -16.24 0.47
C GLN A 387 23.41 -17.49 0.16
N THR A 388 23.93 -18.69 0.45
CA THR A 388 23.28 -19.97 0.14
C THR A 388 22.49 -20.58 1.30
N ALA A 389 22.56 -20.00 2.50
CA ALA A 389 21.87 -20.47 3.70
C ALA A 389 21.86 -19.38 4.79
N GLY A 390 20.70 -19.19 5.43
CA GLY A 390 20.71 -18.53 6.74
C GLY A 390 21.36 -19.49 7.74
N LEU A 391 22.19 -19.00 8.64
CA LEU A 391 22.75 -19.88 9.68
C LEU A 391 22.36 -19.31 11.04
N GLU A 392 21.30 -19.87 11.59
CA GLU A 392 21.20 -20.02 13.03
C GLU A 392 22.08 -21.21 13.45
N THR A 393 23.41 -21.08 13.30
CA THR A 393 24.30 -22.01 13.99
C THR A 393 23.91 -21.98 15.45
N ASP A 394 23.48 -23.12 16.02
CA ASP A 394 23.40 -23.21 17.48
C ASP A 394 24.74 -22.69 17.97
N MET A 395 24.66 -21.64 18.78
CA MET A 395 25.82 -20.97 19.34
C MET A 395 26.78 -21.96 20.01
N ALA A 396 26.34 -23.19 20.31
CA ALA A 396 27.15 -24.31 20.77
C ALA A 396 28.51 -24.48 20.06
N CYS A 397 28.61 -24.47 18.73
CA CYS A 397 29.87 -24.88 18.07
C CYS A 397 30.92 -23.74 18.03
N LEU A 398 30.48 -22.52 17.71
CA LEU A 398 31.33 -21.32 17.76
C LEU A 398 31.66 -20.91 19.21
N LYS A 399 30.82 -21.27 20.19
CA LYS A 399 31.12 -21.15 21.64
C LYS A 399 32.27 -22.03 22.07
N HIS A 400 32.52 -23.14 21.36
CA HIS A 400 33.62 -24.06 21.66
C HIS A 400 34.86 -23.84 20.78
N MET A 401 34.88 -22.83 19.89
CA MET A 401 36.05 -22.52 19.07
C MET A 401 37.32 -22.31 19.90
N ARG A 402 37.19 -21.77 21.12
CA ARG A 402 38.31 -21.64 22.07
C ARG A 402 38.84 -23.01 22.52
N GLN A 403 37.95 -23.96 22.82
CA GLN A 403 38.30 -25.32 23.21
C GLN A 403 38.92 -26.09 22.04
N GLU A 404 38.43 -25.85 20.82
CA GLU A 404 38.87 -26.58 19.63
C GLU A 404 40.19 -26.08 19.03
N THR A 405 40.50 -24.79 19.21
CA THR A 405 41.73 -24.20 18.65
C THR A 405 42.87 -24.11 19.66
N GLY A 406 42.60 -24.43 20.93
CA GLY A 406 43.56 -24.49 22.03
C GLY A 406 43.58 -23.23 22.92
N VAL A 407 44.46 -23.20 23.92
CA VAL A 407 44.44 -22.19 25.01
C VAL A 407 44.77 -20.76 24.54
N LYS A 408 45.62 -20.61 23.52
CA LYS A 408 46.06 -19.32 22.93
C LYS A 408 46.27 -19.44 21.42
N PRO A 409 45.20 -19.54 20.61
CA PRO A 409 45.33 -19.67 19.16
C PRO A 409 45.78 -18.35 18.53
N SER A 410 46.57 -18.42 17.45
CA SER A 410 46.94 -17.25 16.66
C SER A 410 45.80 -16.78 15.75
N SER A 411 45.85 -15.53 15.29
CA SER A 411 44.86 -15.01 14.33
C SER A 411 44.82 -15.81 13.03
N ALA A 412 45.97 -16.29 12.56
CA ALA A 412 46.08 -17.11 11.36
C ALA A 412 45.33 -18.45 11.54
N LYS A 413 45.58 -19.12 12.67
CA LYS A 413 44.90 -20.38 13.03
C LYS A 413 43.39 -20.21 13.13
N LEU A 414 42.93 -19.13 13.77
CA LEU A 414 41.50 -18.81 13.88
C LEU A 414 40.86 -18.53 12.52
N THR A 415 41.56 -17.81 11.65
CA THR A 415 41.10 -17.52 10.27
C THR A 415 40.97 -18.82 9.47
N LEU A 416 41.96 -19.70 9.57
CA LEU A 416 41.98 -20.98 8.86
C LEU A 416 40.86 -21.92 9.36
N TYR A 417 40.70 -22.04 10.69
CA TYR A 417 39.61 -22.78 11.31
C TYR A 417 38.24 -22.29 10.81
N PHE A 418 38.02 -20.97 10.82
CA PHE A 418 36.76 -20.41 10.39
C PHE A 418 36.49 -20.64 8.89
N ALA A 419 37.52 -20.52 8.05
CA ALA A 419 37.40 -20.81 6.63
C ALA A 419 37.04 -22.29 6.36
N GLU A 420 37.65 -23.23 7.08
CA GLU A 420 37.32 -24.66 6.96
C GLU A 420 35.91 -24.97 7.44
N LEU A 421 35.47 -24.37 8.54
CA LEU A 421 34.10 -24.49 9.04
C LEU A 421 33.09 -24.00 8.00
N VAL A 422 33.31 -22.81 7.42
CA VAL A 422 32.43 -22.25 6.37
C VAL A 422 32.38 -23.17 5.16
N ALA A 423 33.52 -23.71 4.73
CA ALA A 423 33.58 -24.68 3.63
C ALA A 423 32.76 -25.94 3.96
N ALA A 424 32.84 -26.43 5.20
CA ALA A 424 32.08 -27.59 5.64
C ALA A 424 30.58 -27.33 5.65
N CYS A 425 30.14 -26.17 6.12
CA CYS A 425 28.74 -25.76 6.05
C CYS A 425 28.23 -25.71 4.60
N ARG A 426 29.03 -25.18 3.66
CA ARG A 426 28.66 -25.15 2.22
C ARG A 426 28.50 -26.55 1.63
N GLU A 427 29.43 -27.45 1.94
CA GLU A 427 29.36 -28.84 1.49
C GLU A 427 28.14 -29.55 2.10
N ALA A 428 27.81 -29.29 3.36
CA ALA A 428 26.61 -29.82 4.00
C ALA A 428 25.32 -29.38 3.30
N VAL A 429 25.19 -28.08 2.98
CA VAL A 429 24.04 -27.54 2.24
C VAL A 429 23.96 -28.14 0.83
N LYS A 430 25.10 -28.35 0.16
CA LYS A 430 25.16 -29.02 -1.14
C LYS A 430 24.66 -30.46 -1.07
N ARG A 431 25.10 -31.24 -0.08
CA ARG A 431 24.63 -32.63 0.14
C ARG A 431 23.14 -32.68 0.47
N TRP A 432 22.67 -31.74 1.29
CA TRP A 432 21.26 -31.59 1.62
C TRP A 432 20.39 -31.29 0.39
N ASN A 433 20.82 -30.38 -0.48
CA ASN A 433 20.16 -30.11 -1.76
C ASN A 433 20.12 -31.35 -2.65
N ALA A 434 21.25 -32.08 -2.76
CA ALA A 434 21.33 -33.32 -3.53
C ALA A 434 20.42 -34.42 -2.98
N ALA A 435 20.15 -34.42 -1.68
CA ALA A 435 19.23 -35.34 -1.01
C ALA A 435 17.74 -34.98 -1.15
N GLY A 436 17.40 -33.97 -1.96
CA GLY A 436 16.00 -33.57 -2.18
C GLY A 436 15.43 -32.69 -1.08
N GLN A 437 16.28 -31.93 -0.37
CA GLN A 437 15.87 -30.92 0.60
C GLN A 437 15.00 -31.45 1.77
N PRO A 438 15.39 -32.56 2.43
CA PRO A 438 14.59 -33.12 3.52
C PRO A 438 14.48 -32.14 4.72
N ALA A 439 13.39 -32.23 5.48
CA ALA A 439 13.14 -31.31 6.60
C ALA A 439 14.25 -31.30 7.67
N LYS A 440 14.95 -32.43 7.85
CA LYS A 440 16.15 -32.57 8.69
C LYS A 440 17.15 -33.46 7.97
N PHE A 441 18.43 -33.11 8.04
CA PHE A 441 19.50 -33.84 7.38
C PHE A 441 20.79 -33.73 8.17
N GLU A 442 21.47 -34.86 8.32
CA GLU A 442 22.76 -34.94 8.97
C GLU A 442 23.83 -35.25 7.93
N CYS A 443 24.84 -34.39 7.86
CA CYS A 443 26.01 -34.54 7.03
C CYS A 443 27.20 -34.93 7.92
N ALA A 444 27.30 -36.21 8.28
CA ALA A 444 28.47 -36.74 8.98
C ALA A 444 29.68 -36.89 8.05
N GLY A 445 30.88 -36.75 8.62
CA GLY A 445 32.13 -37.09 7.94
C GLY A 445 32.54 -36.14 6.81
N ILE A 446 32.22 -34.84 6.92
CA ILE A 446 32.76 -33.85 5.99
C ILE A 446 34.23 -33.62 6.35
N ASN A 447 35.15 -34.09 5.51
CA ASN A 447 36.59 -33.91 5.70
C ASN A 447 37.05 -32.68 4.92
N LEU A 448 37.24 -31.57 5.61
CA LEU A 448 37.74 -30.34 5.01
C LEU A 448 38.87 -29.79 5.88
N GLY A 449 40.03 -29.69 5.25
CA GLY A 449 41.30 -29.30 5.88
C GLY A 449 41.70 -30.21 7.02
N VAL A 450 41.86 -29.65 8.21
CA VAL A 450 42.37 -30.32 9.42
C VAL A 450 41.26 -31.09 10.15
N GLY A 451 40.01 -30.65 10.02
CA GLY A 451 38.87 -31.20 10.76
C GLY A 451 38.02 -32.22 9.99
N THR A 452 37.39 -33.12 10.75
CA THR A 452 36.23 -33.88 10.30
C THR A 452 34.99 -33.30 10.98
N TRP A 453 33.99 -32.94 10.18
CA TRP A 453 32.82 -32.22 10.64
C TRP A 453 31.55 -33.06 10.48
N THR A 454 30.68 -33.02 11.49
CA THR A 454 29.30 -33.53 11.38
C THR A 454 28.34 -32.36 11.47
N ILE A 455 27.61 -32.09 10.40
CA ILE A 455 26.78 -30.87 10.27
C ILE A 455 25.31 -31.21 10.07
N HIS A 456 24.42 -30.62 10.87
CA HIS A 456 22.98 -30.77 10.70
C HIS A 456 22.36 -29.59 9.95
N VAL A 457 21.61 -29.88 8.89
CA VAL A 457 20.85 -28.92 8.08
C VAL A 457 19.35 -29.17 8.28
N ARG A 458 18.55 -28.12 8.43
CA ARG A 458 17.07 -28.20 8.44
C ARG A 458 16.47 -27.12 7.56
N TRP A 459 15.28 -27.37 7.07
CA TRP A 459 14.49 -26.35 6.39
C TRP A 459 13.72 -25.51 7.40
N SER A 460 13.99 -24.20 7.47
CA SER A 460 13.23 -23.28 8.32
C SER A 460 13.10 -21.90 7.66
N PHE A 461 11.96 -21.23 7.88
CA PHE A 461 11.70 -19.88 7.36
C PHE A 461 11.96 -19.71 5.85
N GLY A 462 11.70 -20.75 5.04
CA GLY A 462 11.88 -20.71 3.59
C GLY A 462 13.34 -20.78 3.10
N SER A 463 14.29 -21.16 3.95
CA SER A 463 15.71 -21.32 3.59
C SER A 463 16.37 -22.49 4.36
N PRO A 464 17.50 -23.04 3.87
CA PRO A 464 18.27 -23.99 4.67
C PRO A 464 18.93 -23.29 5.85
N GLN A 465 18.88 -23.93 7.02
CA GLN A 465 19.45 -23.48 8.29
C GLN A 465 20.35 -24.57 8.87
N VAL A 466 21.53 -24.20 9.36
CA VAL A 466 22.53 -25.13 9.92
C VAL A 466 22.53 -25.01 11.44
N PHE A 467 22.29 -26.11 12.16
CA PHE A 467 22.01 -26.05 13.61
C PHE A 467 23.05 -26.70 14.51
N HIS A 468 23.88 -27.61 14.03
CA HIS A 468 24.85 -28.28 14.92
C HIS A 468 26.05 -28.75 14.10
N VAL A 469 27.24 -28.56 14.67
CA VAL A 469 28.54 -28.91 14.10
C VAL A 469 29.34 -29.65 15.18
N ASP A 470 29.48 -30.97 15.07
CA ASP A 470 30.35 -31.72 15.99
C ASP A 470 31.77 -31.76 15.45
N SER A 471 32.71 -31.31 16.28
CA SER A 471 34.15 -31.26 16.03
C SER A 471 34.95 -31.74 17.25
N GLY A 472 34.44 -32.72 18.02
CA GLY A 472 35.24 -33.46 19.01
C GLY A 472 35.82 -32.63 20.18
N TYR A 473 35.50 -31.33 20.27
CA TYR A 473 35.90 -30.37 21.30
C TYR A 473 37.39 -30.43 21.69
N GLU A 474 37.71 -30.75 22.94
CA GLU A 474 39.10 -30.81 23.44
C GLU A 474 39.96 -31.87 22.71
N GLN A 475 39.32 -32.78 21.97
CA GLN A 475 39.97 -33.79 21.14
C GLN A 475 40.05 -33.39 19.66
N SER A 476 39.58 -32.19 19.30
CA SER A 476 39.62 -31.68 17.93
C SER A 476 41.05 -31.73 17.38
N ALA A 477 41.19 -32.12 16.11
CA ALA A 477 42.48 -32.10 15.41
C ALA A 477 43.11 -30.71 15.44
N TRP A 478 42.28 -29.67 15.51
CA TRP A 478 42.69 -28.28 15.66
C TRP A 478 43.40 -27.96 16.98
N VAL A 479 43.20 -28.73 18.06
CA VAL A 479 43.89 -28.51 19.33
C VAL A 479 45.40 -28.77 19.16
N LYS A 480 45.75 -29.80 18.39
CA LYS A 480 47.13 -30.25 18.15
C LYS A 480 47.76 -29.60 16.91
N HIS A 481 46.97 -28.97 16.05
CA HIS A 481 47.46 -28.30 14.85
C HIS A 481 48.31 -27.07 15.21
N ALA A 482 49.53 -27.00 14.66
CA ALA A 482 50.37 -25.80 14.73
C ALA A 482 49.73 -24.66 13.93
N ASN A 483 50.15 -23.41 14.17
CA ASN A 483 49.51 -22.22 13.60
C ASN A 483 49.14 -22.32 12.12
#